data_AF-A0A180EVU8-F1
#
_entry.id   AF-A0A180EVU8-F1
#
_cell.length_a   1.000
_cell.length_b   1.000
_cell.length_c   1.000
_cell.angle_alpha   90.00
_cell.angle_beta   90.00
_cell.angle_gamma   90.00
#
_symmetry.space_group_name_H-M   'P 1'
#
loop_
_entity.id
_entity.type
_entity.pdbx_description
1 polymer ?
#
loop_
_entity_poly.entity_id
_entity_poly.type
_entity_poly.pdbx_seq_one_letter_code
_entity_poly.pdbx_strand_id
1 'polypeptide(L)'
;MAKRQIFYSFHFANDVMRVQQVRNMGVVEGNTPVSPNTWEEVKKKGDAAIKTWIDDNMKGKSCVIVLIGTDTHRRPWVNYEIKKAWTDGKGILGIYVHNLNCPNNGKCAKGPNPFDEITFKRGDKVIVPKVYDPRSNEQINLDKTIPVGEVVYETSLPVIPWVCITNIPDRLPYMGSGGYMQTMIKDLASAGLKLVLQINNYPEWTPSSSTTDNRLVLSDVTYAAKSPSDPTMTASGILHGKLKLVMVTPPNKPTRAYIPAMGNLVVLSSGVSTMNVISIGSNSSTTIALIPKCIAKISTPGPINLGKAYAVNHLPLPPPVDFTITADYDESCDGGFRIVDLGNLVVPLQLRFQPEGNQELTPGNQEILLKNNDGTPNGFALGINELGVHPVIFNQWQDSHQPSLTTSKRPLPLRYSAQLTKSGTPLITGEFSQQVTVQVTFR
;
A
#
# COMPACT_ATOMS: atom_id res chain seq x y z
N MET A 1 -1.89 6.53 33.82
CA MET A 1 -1.23 7.73 33.27
C MET A 1 -2.26 8.48 32.43
N ALA A 2 -2.42 9.79 32.62
CA ALA A 2 -3.28 10.61 31.75
C ALA A 2 -2.73 10.57 30.32
N LYS A 3 -3.59 10.34 29.32
CA LYS A 3 -3.19 10.32 27.92
C LYS A 3 -2.72 11.72 27.52
N ARG A 4 -1.64 11.82 26.73
CA ARG A 4 -1.17 13.12 26.25
C ARG A 4 -2.22 13.74 25.33
N GLN A 5 -2.61 14.97 25.65
CA GLN A 5 -3.50 15.79 24.84
C GLN A 5 -2.74 16.32 23.63
N ILE A 6 -3.19 15.95 22.45
CA ILE A 6 -2.54 16.32 21.18
C ILE A 6 -3.50 16.99 20.21
N PHE A 7 -2.94 17.76 19.27
CA PHE A 7 -3.64 18.34 18.13
C PHE A 7 -3.16 17.65 16.85
N TYR A 8 -4.09 17.28 15.96
CA TYR A 8 -3.78 16.69 14.66
C TYR A 8 -3.93 17.74 13.56
N SER A 9 -2.84 18.00 12.84
CA SER A 9 -2.79 18.89 11.67
C SER A 9 -2.73 18.03 10.40
N PHE A 10 -3.59 18.29 9.41
CA PHE A 10 -3.69 17.47 8.18
C PHE A 10 -4.49 18.15 7.08
N HIS A 11 -4.43 17.61 5.85
CA HIS A 11 -5.27 18.09 4.76
C HIS A 11 -6.69 17.50 4.85
N PHE A 12 -7.64 18.30 5.33
CA PHE A 12 -9.01 17.83 5.58
C PHE A 12 -9.69 17.21 4.34
N ALA A 13 -9.60 17.85 3.17
CA ALA A 13 -10.32 17.37 1.98
C ALA A 13 -9.82 16.01 1.48
N ASN A 14 -8.49 15.78 1.45
CA ASN A 14 -7.93 14.56 0.86
C ASN A 14 -7.69 13.45 1.89
N ASP A 15 -7.44 13.80 3.16
CA ASP A 15 -6.87 12.85 4.13
C ASP A 15 -7.78 12.57 5.33
N VAL A 16 -8.96 13.21 5.45
CA VAL A 16 -9.86 13.00 6.60
C VAL A 16 -10.15 11.53 6.91
N MET A 17 -10.39 10.71 5.89
CA MET A 17 -10.67 9.28 6.05
C MET A 17 -9.43 8.47 6.45
N ARG A 18 -8.23 8.89 6.05
CA ARG A 18 -6.96 8.27 6.47
C ARG A 18 -6.64 8.65 7.92
N VAL A 19 -6.84 9.92 8.25
CA VAL A 19 -6.67 10.45 9.61
C VAL A 19 -7.64 9.82 10.61
N GLN A 20 -8.86 9.49 10.19
CA GLN A 20 -9.82 8.82 11.07
C GLN A 20 -9.29 7.45 11.55
N GLN A 21 -8.57 6.71 10.71
CA GLN A 21 -7.95 5.44 11.10
C GLN A 21 -6.88 5.66 12.18
N VAL A 22 -6.06 6.71 12.05
CA VAL A 22 -5.04 7.09 13.05
C VAL A 22 -5.69 7.46 14.39
N ARG A 23 -6.79 8.21 14.35
CA ARG A 23 -7.52 8.64 15.55
C ARG A 23 -8.21 7.47 16.27
N ASN A 24 -8.80 6.55 15.50
CA ASN A 24 -9.50 5.37 16.04
C ASN A 24 -8.57 4.40 16.77
N MET A 25 -7.24 4.51 16.61
CA MET A 25 -6.28 3.71 17.38
C MET A 25 -6.37 4.00 18.89
N GLY A 26 -6.85 5.19 19.30
CA GLY A 26 -7.16 5.49 20.70
C GLY A 26 -5.96 5.52 21.68
N VAL A 27 -4.73 5.44 21.16
CA VAL A 27 -3.47 5.37 21.93
C VAL A 27 -3.13 6.71 22.60
N VAL A 28 -3.53 7.82 21.98
CA VAL A 28 -3.35 9.20 22.43
C VAL A 28 -4.69 9.92 22.44
N GLU A 29 -4.86 10.93 23.30
CA GLU A 29 -6.13 11.65 23.42
C GLU A 29 -6.11 12.85 22.47
N GLY A 30 -6.77 12.71 21.33
CA GLY A 30 -6.79 13.72 20.28
C GLY A 30 -8.21 13.92 19.74
N ASN A 31 -8.81 15.03 20.17
CA ASN A 31 -10.04 15.72 19.73
C ASN A 31 -11.20 14.91 19.12
N THR A 32 -12.40 15.16 19.65
CA THR A 32 -13.69 14.93 18.98
C THR A 32 -13.69 15.60 17.58
N PRO A 33 -14.19 14.92 16.52
CA PRO A 33 -14.19 15.47 15.18
C PRO A 33 -14.98 16.78 15.12
N VAL A 34 -14.41 17.77 14.45
CA VAL A 34 -15.18 18.89 13.92
C VAL A 34 -16.01 18.31 12.79
N SER A 35 -17.34 18.42 12.88
CA SER A 35 -18.17 17.98 11.79
C SER A 35 -17.80 18.76 10.51
N PRO A 36 -17.85 18.15 9.32
CA PRO A 36 -17.63 18.88 8.06
C PRO A 36 -18.44 20.17 7.99
N ASN A 37 -19.68 20.16 8.50
CA ASN A 37 -20.57 21.32 8.56
C ASN A 37 -20.00 22.45 9.44
N THR A 38 -19.50 22.12 10.63
CA THR A 38 -18.87 23.11 11.53
C THR A 38 -17.60 23.70 10.93
N TRP A 39 -16.82 22.90 10.20
CA TRP A 39 -15.62 23.39 9.51
C TRP A 39 -15.96 24.33 8.35
N GLU A 40 -16.98 24.01 7.56
CA GLU A 40 -17.47 24.89 6.49
C GLU A 40 -18.06 26.20 7.04
N GLU A 41 -18.75 26.17 8.18
CA GLU A 41 -19.22 27.38 8.87
C GLU A 41 -18.08 28.27 9.37
N VAL A 42 -16.99 27.69 9.86
CA VAL A 42 -15.79 28.44 10.28
C VAL A 42 -15.08 29.06 9.06
N LYS A 43 -14.99 28.33 7.94
CA LYS A 43 -14.43 28.88 6.68
C LYS A 43 -15.20 30.09 6.16
N LYS A 44 -16.54 30.06 6.24
CA LYS A 44 -17.40 31.18 5.82
C LYS A 44 -17.18 32.46 6.61
N LYS A 45 -16.59 32.37 7.81
CA LYS A 45 -16.31 33.52 8.70
C LYS A 45 -14.95 34.19 8.42
N GLY A 46 -14.19 33.69 7.43
CA GLY A 46 -12.94 34.28 6.97
C GLY A 46 -11.70 33.90 7.77
N ASP A 47 -10.53 34.32 7.28
CA ASP A 47 -9.22 33.88 7.76
C ASP A 47 -8.95 34.17 9.24
N ALA A 48 -9.43 35.30 9.75
CA ALA A 48 -9.28 35.67 11.16
C ALA A 48 -10.03 34.70 12.09
N ALA A 49 -11.24 34.29 11.70
CA ALA A 49 -12.03 33.33 12.47
C ALA A 49 -11.37 31.94 12.48
N ILE A 50 -10.75 31.54 11.35
CA ILE A 50 -10.02 30.27 11.25
C ILE A 50 -8.79 30.28 12.17
N LYS A 51 -8.02 31.37 12.22
CA LYS A 51 -6.87 31.49 13.15
C LYS A 51 -7.29 31.37 14.61
N THR A 52 -8.31 32.13 15.03
CA THR A 52 -8.83 32.08 16.41
C THR A 52 -9.31 30.67 16.75
N TRP A 53 -10.01 30.03 15.81
CA TRP A 53 -10.49 28.67 15.99
C TRP A 53 -9.34 27.66 16.16
N ILE A 54 -8.28 27.77 15.35
CA ILE A 54 -7.07 26.92 15.48
C ILE A 54 -6.41 27.15 16.84
N ASP A 55 -6.21 28.41 17.22
CA ASP A 55 -5.56 28.78 18.48
C ASP A 55 -6.33 28.21 19.69
N ASP A 56 -7.66 28.29 19.68
CA ASP A 56 -8.51 27.73 20.73
C ASP A 56 -8.45 26.20 20.79
N ASN A 57 -8.40 25.53 19.65
CA ASN A 57 -8.27 24.07 19.60
C ASN A 57 -6.88 23.56 20.01
N MET A 58 -5.86 24.41 19.93
CA MET A 58 -4.50 24.12 20.37
C MET A 58 -4.27 24.42 21.86
N LYS A 59 -5.18 25.12 22.54
CA LYS A 59 -5.12 25.35 24.00
C LYS A 59 -5.20 24.03 24.75
N GLY A 60 -4.37 23.89 25.79
CA GLY A 60 -4.27 22.66 26.59
C GLY A 60 -3.62 21.47 25.88
N LYS A 61 -3.24 21.58 24.60
CA LYS A 61 -2.53 20.53 23.86
C LYS A 61 -1.02 20.68 24.06
N SER A 62 -0.37 19.54 24.33
CA SER A 62 1.07 19.44 24.61
C SER A 62 1.93 19.23 23.35
N CYS A 63 1.33 18.71 22.28
CA CYS A 63 2.01 18.34 21.05
C CYS A 63 1.08 18.49 19.83
N VAL A 64 1.67 18.83 18.69
CA VAL A 64 1.03 18.83 17.37
C VAL A 64 1.63 17.72 16.52
N ILE A 65 0.76 16.84 16.02
CA ILE A 65 1.12 15.78 15.08
C ILE A 65 0.63 16.18 13.69
N VAL A 66 1.56 16.35 12.76
CA VAL A 66 1.24 16.63 11.35
C VAL A 66 1.11 15.30 10.62
N LEU A 67 -0.08 15.01 10.09
CA LEU A 67 -0.34 13.81 9.28
C LEU A 67 -0.19 14.17 7.80
N ILE A 68 0.90 13.69 7.19
CA ILE A 68 1.42 14.14 5.91
C ILE A 68 0.94 13.21 4.79
N GLY A 69 -0.01 13.69 3.99
CA GLY A 69 -0.43 13.15 2.70
C GLY A 69 0.21 13.90 1.53
N THR A 70 -0.27 13.65 0.30
CA THR A 70 0.31 14.20 -0.94
C THR A 70 0.36 15.74 -0.94
N ASP A 71 -0.75 16.38 -0.57
CA ASP A 71 -0.92 17.84 -0.70
C ASP A 71 -0.85 18.59 0.64
N THR A 72 -0.46 17.92 1.73
CA THR A 72 -0.50 18.52 3.07
C THR A 72 0.38 19.76 3.18
N HIS A 73 1.57 19.75 2.56
CA HIS A 73 2.49 20.90 2.52
C HIS A 73 1.87 22.17 1.88
N ARG A 74 0.94 22.00 0.91
CA ARG A 74 0.33 23.13 0.18
C ARG A 74 -0.75 23.85 0.98
N ARG A 75 -1.08 23.39 2.20
CA ARG A 75 -2.22 23.90 2.96
C ARG A 75 -1.79 25.06 3.86
N PRO A 76 -2.29 26.29 3.63
CA PRO A 76 -1.89 27.46 4.41
C PRO A 76 -2.11 27.28 5.92
N TRP A 77 -3.20 26.61 6.30
CA TRP A 77 -3.56 26.36 7.70
C TRP A 77 -2.62 25.38 8.39
N VAL A 78 -2.11 24.37 7.68
CA VAL A 78 -1.09 23.44 8.21
C VAL A 78 0.18 24.21 8.54
N ASN A 79 0.62 25.09 7.64
CA ASN A 79 1.79 25.94 7.87
C ASN A 79 1.59 26.89 9.06
N TYR A 80 0.38 27.44 9.24
CA TYR A 80 0.04 28.23 10.42
C TYR A 80 0.09 27.41 11.71
N GLU A 81 -0.52 26.23 11.74
CA GLU A 81 -0.55 25.31 12.89
C GLU A 81 0.86 24.91 13.34
N ILE A 82 1.76 24.61 12.40
CA ILE A 82 3.15 24.26 12.69
C ILE A 82 3.90 25.44 13.32
N LYS A 83 3.79 26.64 12.73
CA LYS A 83 4.45 27.86 13.25
C LYS A 83 3.92 28.25 14.63
N LYS A 84 2.61 28.15 14.83
CA LYS A 84 1.95 28.42 16.11
C LYS A 84 2.38 27.43 17.18
N ALA A 85 2.39 26.14 16.86
CA ALA A 85 2.85 25.08 17.77
C ALA A 85 4.28 25.33 18.25
N TRP A 86 5.16 25.73 17.32
CA TRP A 86 6.55 26.04 17.63
C TRP A 86 6.69 27.24 18.56
N THR A 87 5.99 28.33 18.23
CA THR A 87 5.98 29.57 19.01
C THR A 87 5.45 29.35 20.43
N ASP A 88 4.44 28.50 20.57
CA ASP A 88 3.83 28.14 21.86
C ASP A 88 4.65 27.09 22.64
N GLY A 89 5.83 26.68 22.13
CA GLY A 89 6.71 25.72 22.78
C GLY A 89 6.16 24.29 22.84
N LYS A 90 5.19 23.95 21.99
CA LYS A 90 4.58 22.61 21.91
C LYS A 90 5.53 21.64 21.20
N GLY A 91 5.41 20.34 21.50
CA GLY A 91 6.07 19.30 20.72
C GLY A 91 5.53 19.28 19.28
N ILE A 92 6.39 18.98 18.30
CA ILE A 92 6.00 18.83 16.89
C ILE A 92 6.61 17.53 16.34
N LEU A 93 5.80 16.72 15.67
CA LEU A 93 6.26 15.55 14.91
C LEU A 93 5.41 15.33 13.67
N GLY A 94 5.98 14.69 12.66
CA GLY A 94 5.29 14.32 11.42
C GLY A 94 5.07 12.83 11.31
N ILE A 95 3.96 12.42 10.71
CA ILE A 95 3.70 11.03 10.33
C ILE A 95 3.14 11.03 8.92
N TYR A 96 3.80 10.33 8.00
CA TYR A 96 3.23 10.11 6.68
C TYR A 96 2.01 9.19 6.73
N VAL A 97 0.95 9.58 6.03
CA VAL A 97 -0.30 8.79 5.94
C VAL A 97 -0.56 8.26 4.53
N HIS A 98 0.37 8.47 3.59
CA HIS A 98 0.19 8.13 2.18
C HIS A 98 -0.05 6.63 1.93
N ASN A 99 0.48 5.78 2.81
CA ASN A 99 0.30 4.33 2.78
C ASN A 99 -1.02 3.83 3.39
N LEU A 100 -1.81 4.70 4.04
CA LEU A 100 -3.11 4.34 4.58
C LEU A 100 -4.16 4.31 3.46
N ASN A 101 -4.92 3.22 3.44
CA ASN A 101 -5.97 3.04 2.44
C ASN A 101 -7.15 3.95 2.77
N CYS A 102 -7.53 4.85 1.86
CA CYS A 102 -8.77 5.61 1.95
C CYS A 102 -9.89 4.82 1.27
N PRO A 103 -11.06 4.60 1.92
CA PRO A 103 -12.17 3.88 1.32
C PRO A 103 -12.64 4.43 -0.03
N ASN A 104 -12.49 5.74 -0.25
CA ASN A 104 -12.97 6.40 -1.46
C ASN A 104 -11.90 6.49 -2.58
N ASN A 105 -10.62 6.56 -2.21
CA ASN A 105 -9.54 6.98 -3.13
C ASN A 105 -8.29 6.09 -3.05
N GLY A 106 -8.33 4.96 -2.35
CA GLY A 106 -7.18 4.06 -2.22
C GLY A 106 -6.02 4.66 -1.41
N LYS A 107 -4.79 4.21 -1.67
CA LYS A 107 -3.56 4.85 -1.15
C LYS A 107 -3.21 6.10 -1.98
N CYS A 108 -2.40 6.99 -1.45
CA CYS A 108 -1.93 8.17 -2.19
C CYS A 108 -0.40 8.22 -2.29
N ALA A 109 0.11 9.12 -3.14
CA ALA A 109 1.55 9.34 -3.27
C ALA A 109 2.11 10.05 -2.03
N LYS A 110 3.36 9.75 -1.67
CA LYS A 110 4.07 10.45 -0.58
C LYS A 110 4.24 11.93 -0.93
N GLY A 111 3.75 12.82 -0.07
CA GLY A 111 3.92 14.26 -0.25
C GLY A 111 5.25 14.80 0.27
N PRO A 112 5.63 16.03 -0.11
CA PRO A 112 6.72 16.77 0.52
C PRO A 112 6.54 16.91 2.04
N ASN A 113 7.64 16.93 2.78
CA ASN A 113 7.64 17.16 4.22
C ASN A 113 7.37 18.66 4.52
N PRO A 114 6.27 19.03 5.19
CA PRO A 114 5.95 20.43 5.48
C PRO A 114 6.98 21.12 6.38
N PHE A 115 7.77 20.37 7.15
CA PHE A 115 8.79 20.95 8.02
C PHE A 115 10.02 21.45 7.27
N ASP A 116 10.25 20.99 6.03
CA ASP A 116 11.42 21.42 5.25
C ASP A 116 11.27 22.89 4.80
N GLU A 117 10.04 23.41 4.76
CA GLU A 117 9.74 24.81 4.43
C GLU A 117 9.94 25.78 5.62
N ILE A 118 10.22 25.26 6.83
CA ILE A 118 10.26 26.05 8.07
C ILE A 118 11.56 25.79 8.81
N THR A 119 12.31 26.84 9.14
CA THR A 119 13.49 26.73 10.01
C THR A 119 13.09 26.84 11.48
N PHE A 120 13.26 25.77 12.26
CA PHE A 120 12.98 25.77 13.70
C PHE A 120 14.28 26.06 14.47
N LYS A 121 14.34 27.17 15.19
CA LYS A 121 15.49 27.56 16.03
C LYS A 121 15.10 27.69 17.49
N ARG A 122 15.94 27.17 18.39
CA ARG A 122 15.87 27.40 19.84
C ARG A 122 17.24 27.86 20.31
N GLY A 123 17.40 29.16 20.52
CA GLY A 123 18.72 29.79 20.62
C GLY A 123 19.50 29.61 19.32
N ASP A 124 20.78 29.25 19.42
CA ASP A 124 21.66 29.05 18.25
C ASP A 124 21.50 27.67 17.59
N LYS A 125 20.67 26.79 18.15
CA LYS A 125 20.47 25.43 17.63
C LYS A 125 19.28 25.36 16.69
N VAL A 126 19.51 24.84 15.48
CA VAL A 126 18.46 24.41 14.56
C VAL A 126 17.94 23.05 15.01
N ILE A 127 16.63 22.93 15.18
CA ILE A 127 15.95 21.67 15.55
C ILE A 127 15.24 21.12 14.32
N VAL A 128 15.40 19.84 14.04
CA VAL A 128 14.67 19.15 12.97
C VAL A 128 13.56 18.32 13.60
N PRO A 129 12.28 18.65 13.37
CA PRO A 129 11.17 17.83 13.86
C PRO A 129 11.26 16.41 13.32
N LYS A 130 11.00 15.41 14.18
CA LYS A 130 11.06 14.01 13.75
C LYS A 130 9.87 13.68 12.87
N VAL A 131 10.14 13.07 11.72
CA VAL A 131 9.13 12.60 10.78
C VAL A 131 9.20 11.08 10.69
N TYR A 132 8.04 10.43 10.84
CA TYR A 132 7.90 9.00 10.69
C TYR A 132 7.26 8.68 9.34
N ASP A 133 7.82 7.71 8.64
CA ASP A 133 7.24 7.16 7.42
C ASP A 133 6.84 5.70 7.63
N PRO A 134 5.58 5.43 8.01
CA PRO A 134 5.10 4.06 8.14
C PRO A 134 5.18 3.38 6.77
N ARG A 135 5.98 2.30 6.68
CA ARG A 135 6.06 1.47 5.47
C ARG A 135 4.67 0.98 5.10
N SER A 136 4.40 0.84 3.80
CA SER A 136 3.23 0.11 3.33
C SER A 136 3.24 -1.32 3.84
N ASN A 137 2.14 -2.06 3.69
CA ASN A 137 2.22 -3.53 3.65
C ASN A 137 3.39 -3.88 2.73
N GLU A 138 4.40 -4.55 3.29
CA GLU A 138 5.63 -4.84 2.58
C GLU A 138 5.31 -5.98 1.62
N GLN A 139 5.48 -5.71 0.32
CA GLN A 139 5.32 -6.72 -0.72
C GLN A 139 6.70 -7.12 -1.21
N ILE A 140 7.05 -8.38 -1.00
CA ILE A 140 8.29 -8.96 -1.50
C ILE A 140 7.93 -9.73 -2.76
N ASN A 141 8.37 -9.21 -3.90
CA ASN A 141 8.17 -9.86 -5.19
C ASN A 141 9.33 -10.83 -5.46
N LEU A 142 9.00 -12.10 -5.64
CA LEU A 142 9.95 -13.15 -5.99
C LEU A 142 10.07 -13.27 -7.51
N ASP A 143 11.18 -13.87 -7.95
CA ASP A 143 11.44 -14.27 -9.34
C ASP A 143 11.88 -15.74 -9.35
N LYS A 144 11.50 -16.49 -10.38
CA LYS A 144 11.86 -17.90 -10.56
C LYS A 144 13.36 -18.12 -10.73
N THR A 145 14.08 -17.08 -11.17
CA THR A 145 15.52 -17.11 -11.44
C THR A 145 16.37 -16.91 -10.20
N ILE A 146 15.77 -16.57 -9.05
CA ILE A 146 16.49 -16.36 -7.79
C ILE A 146 17.13 -17.69 -7.37
N PRO A 147 18.46 -17.76 -7.21
CA PRO A 147 19.14 -19.00 -6.85
C PRO A 147 18.94 -19.33 -5.36
N VAL A 148 19.10 -20.62 -5.03
CA VAL A 148 19.13 -21.08 -3.63
C VAL A 148 20.27 -20.40 -2.89
N GLY A 149 19.99 -19.87 -1.70
CA GLY A 149 20.95 -19.15 -0.86
C GLY A 149 20.95 -17.63 -1.05
N GLU A 150 20.30 -17.11 -2.09
CA GLU A 150 20.21 -15.66 -2.32
C GLU A 150 19.36 -14.96 -1.25
N VAL A 151 19.78 -13.78 -0.82
CA VAL A 151 19.01 -12.92 0.09
C VAL A 151 18.01 -12.13 -0.73
N VAL A 152 16.72 -12.46 -0.61
CA VAL A 152 15.64 -11.80 -1.37
C VAL A 152 15.12 -10.54 -0.69
N TYR A 153 15.39 -10.40 0.60
CA TYR A 153 14.97 -9.27 1.40
C TYR A 153 15.91 -9.11 2.60
N GLU A 154 16.38 -7.88 2.85
CA GLU A 154 17.14 -7.53 4.04
C GLU A 154 16.63 -6.19 4.60
N THR A 155 16.46 -6.13 5.93
CA THR A 155 16.19 -4.88 6.63
C THR A 155 16.93 -4.85 7.96
N SER A 156 17.34 -3.65 8.36
CA SER A 156 17.75 -3.41 9.76
C SER A 156 16.52 -3.42 10.67
N LEU A 157 16.63 -4.07 11.81
CA LEU A 157 15.62 -4.11 12.87
C LEU A 157 15.75 -2.87 13.77
N PRO A 158 14.67 -2.44 14.44
CA PRO A 158 14.76 -1.41 15.46
C PRO A 158 15.77 -1.79 16.55
N VAL A 159 16.43 -0.77 17.09
CA VAL A 159 17.36 -0.94 18.21
C VAL A 159 16.57 -1.24 19.49
N ILE A 160 16.88 -2.35 20.15
CA ILE A 160 16.15 -2.81 21.35
C ILE A 160 17.08 -2.76 22.56
N PRO A 161 16.91 -1.80 23.49
CA PRO A 161 17.57 -1.88 24.79
C PRO A 161 16.96 -3.01 25.61
N TRP A 162 17.78 -3.74 26.36
CA TRP A 162 17.32 -4.85 27.18
C TRP A 162 18.02 -4.89 28.54
N VAL A 163 17.32 -5.46 29.51
CA VAL A 163 17.83 -5.73 30.86
C VAL A 163 17.29 -7.10 31.28
N CYS A 164 18.20 -7.98 31.70
CA CYS A 164 17.87 -9.26 32.31
C CYS A 164 18.32 -9.26 33.77
N ILE A 165 17.51 -9.88 34.61
CA ILE A 165 17.81 -10.11 36.03
C ILE A 165 17.78 -11.62 36.26
N THR A 166 18.70 -12.11 37.09
CA THR A 166 18.81 -13.54 37.39
C THR A 166 19.18 -13.77 38.85
N ASN A 167 18.87 -14.95 39.36
CA ASN A 167 19.42 -15.50 40.60
C ASN A 167 20.42 -16.63 40.34
N ILE A 168 20.67 -16.98 39.06
CA ILE A 168 21.63 -18.00 38.62
C ILE A 168 22.54 -17.35 37.56
N PRO A 169 23.61 -16.65 37.97
CA PRO A 169 24.44 -15.84 37.07
C PRO A 169 25.21 -16.66 36.01
N ASP A 170 25.42 -17.96 36.26
CA ASP A 170 26.10 -18.86 35.32
C ASP A 170 25.25 -19.20 34.08
N ARG A 171 23.93 -18.93 34.12
CA ARG A 171 23.04 -19.12 32.97
C ARG A 171 22.94 -17.83 32.19
N LEU A 172 23.68 -17.76 31.08
CA LEU A 172 23.72 -16.58 30.22
C LEU A 172 22.37 -16.29 29.55
N PRO A 173 22.08 -15.01 29.24
CA PRO A 173 20.92 -14.66 28.42
C PRO A 173 21.00 -15.30 27.04
N TYR A 174 19.85 -15.59 26.45
CA TYR A 174 19.78 -16.13 25.10
C TYR A 174 18.54 -15.63 24.36
N MET A 175 18.65 -15.60 23.04
CA MET A 175 17.51 -15.42 22.13
C MET A 175 17.03 -16.78 21.64
N GLY A 176 15.72 -17.00 21.67
CA GLY A 176 15.09 -18.25 21.22
C GLY A 176 13.80 -17.97 20.46
N SER A 177 13.23 -19.01 19.88
CA SER A 177 11.95 -18.90 19.18
C SER A 177 10.81 -18.68 20.18
N GLY A 178 9.95 -17.71 19.88
CA GLY A 178 8.71 -17.47 20.60
C GLY A 178 7.55 -18.32 20.04
N GLY A 179 6.37 -18.19 20.66
CA GLY A 179 5.22 -19.06 20.39
C GLY A 179 4.67 -18.98 18.96
N TYR A 180 4.90 -17.88 18.24
CA TYR A 180 4.42 -17.71 16.86
C TYR A 180 5.48 -18.00 15.79
N MET A 181 6.71 -18.37 16.18
CA MET A 181 7.79 -18.63 15.22
C MET A 181 7.48 -19.83 14.32
N GLN A 182 6.81 -20.86 14.84
CA GLN A 182 6.40 -22.01 14.03
C GLN A 182 5.46 -21.61 12.88
N THR A 183 4.50 -20.71 13.14
CA THR A 183 3.60 -20.18 12.12
C THR A 183 4.37 -19.37 11.08
N MET A 184 5.26 -18.48 11.53
CA MET A 184 6.13 -17.70 10.64
C MET A 184 6.99 -18.59 9.73
N ILE A 185 7.64 -19.62 10.28
CA ILE A 185 8.48 -20.55 9.50
C ILE A 185 7.63 -21.29 8.46
N LYS A 186 6.43 -21.75 8.84
CA LYS A 186 5.51 -22.41 7.91
C LYS A 186 5.08 -21.49 6.77
N ASP A 187 4.72 -20.24 7.08
CA ASP A 187 4.30 -19.25 6.09
C ASP A 187 5.44 -18.89 5.14
N LEU A 188 6.66 -18.70 5.64
CA LEU A 188 7.86 -18.47 4.83
C LEU A 188 8.21 -19.67 3.95
N ALA A 189 8.13 -20.89 4.50
CA ALA A 189 8.40 -22.11 3.76
C ALA A 189 7.41 -22.31 2.60
N SER A 190 6.16 -21.86 2.74
CA SER A 190 5.17 -21.87 1.64
C SER A 190 5.57 -20.98 0.46
N ALA A 191 6.43 -19.98 0.69
CA ALA A 191 7.04 -19.14 -0.33
C ALA A 191 8.47 -19.59 -0.72
N GLY A 192 8.94 -20.72 -0.20
CA GLY A 192 10.29 -21.23 -0.46
C GLY A 192 11.40 -20.45 0.25
N LEU A 193 11.09 -19.72 1.32
CA LEU A 193 12.02 -18.85 2.04
C LEU A 193 12.30 -19.36 3.45
N LYS A 194 13.44 -18.93 4.01
CA LYS A 194 13.76 -19.03 5.44
C LYS A 194 14.11 -17.67 6.03
N LEU A 195 13.87 -17.53 7.33
CA LEU A 195 14.27 -16.36 8.12
C LEU A 195 15.69 -16.53 8.66
N VAL A 196 16.53 -15.53 8.46
CA VAL A 196 17.87 -15.44 9.06
C VAL A 196 17.99 -14.11 9.81
N LEU A 197 18.47 -14.16 11.05
CA LEU A 197 18.69 -13.01 11.90
C LEU A 197 20.18 -12.84 12.17
N GLN A 198 20.69 -11.63 12.03
CA GLN A 198 22.03 -11.25 12.43
C GLN A 198 21.92 -10.24 13.56
N ILE A 199 22.39 -10.61 14.76
CA ILE A 199 22.27 -9.80 15.96
C ILE A 199 23.66 -9.39 16.43
N ASN A 200 23.92 -8.10 16.57
CA ASN A 200 25.22 -7.55 16.94
C ASN A 200 26.34 -8.19 16.09
N ASN A 201 27.39 -8.69 16.74
CA ASN A 201 28.52 -9.38 16.11
C ASN A 201 28.39 -10.92 16.21
N TYR A 202 27.22 -11.43 16.60
CA TYR A 202 26.98 -12.87 16.66
C TYR A 202 26.87 -13.48 15.26
N PRO A 203 27.17 -14.78 15.11
CA PRO A 203 26.92 -15.51 13.88
C PRO A 203 25.45 -15.40 13.44
N GLU A 204 25.22 -15.50 12.14
CA GLU A 204 23.86 -15.56 11.61
C GLU A 204 23.09 -16.72 12.23
N TRP A 205 21.90 -16.42 12.71
CA TRP A 205 21.04 -17.34 13.42
C TRP A 205 19.73 -17.54 12.65
N THR A 206 19.39 -18.80 12.37
CA THR A 206 18.10 -19.19 11.79
C THR A 206 17.24 -19.74 12.91
N PRO A 207 16.20 -19.05 13.40
CA PRO A 207 15.33 -19.57 14.46
C PRO A 207 14.67 -20.90 14.07
N SER A 208 14.46 -21.80 15.04
CA SER A 208 13.74 -23.06 14.80
C SER A 208 12.25 -22.94 15.11
N SER A 209 11.45 -23.94 14.76
CA SER A 209 10.05 -24.03 15.22
C SER A 209 9.92 -24.43 16.70
N SER A 210 11.02 -24.86 17.33
CA SER A 210 11.06 -25.25 18.75
C SER A 210 11.37 -24.04 19.62
N THR A 211 10.60 -23.88 20.71
CA THR A 211 10.83 -22.84 21.72
C THR A 211 11.94 -23.23 22.71
N THR A 212 12.38 -24.49 22.69
CA THR A 212 13.37 -25.00 23.63
C THR A 212 14.76 -25.15 23.03
N ASP A 213 14.88 -25.24 21.71
CA ASP A 213 16.13 -25.59 21.02
C ASP A 213 16.64 -24.48 20.11
N ASN A 214 17.86 -24.64 19.58
CA ASN A 214 18.48 -23.71 18.63
C ASN A 214 18.47 -22.25 19.11
N ARG A 215 18.99 -22.05 20.33
CA ARG A 215 19.07 -20.75 20.99
C ARG A 215 20.35 -20.03 20.59
N LEU A 216 20.25 -18.73 20.34
CA LEU A 216 21.39 -17.85 20.22
C LEU A 216 21.79 -17.36 21.61
N VAL A 217 22.81 -17.98 22.20
CA VAL A 217 23.33 -17.58 23.52
C VAL A 217 24.13 -16.28 23.38
N LEU A 218 23.85 -15.31 24.25
CA LEU A 218 24.60 -14.07 24.31
C LEU A 218 25.90 -14.28 25.10
N SER A 219 26.88 -14.94 24.47
CA SER A 219 28.12 -15.39 25.10
C SER A 219 29.06 -14.26 25.55
N ASP A 220 28.92 -13.04 25.01
CA ASP A 220 29.72 -11.88 25.41
C ASP A 220 29.16 -11.12 26.63
N VAL A 221 28.02 -11.58 27.15
CA VAL A 221 27.36 -10.97 28.30
C VAL A 221 27.77 -11.68 29.59
N THR A 222 28.04 -10.90 30.63
CA THR A 222 28.21 -11.40 32.00
C THR A 222 27.23 -10.71 32.94
N TYR A 223 26.69 -11.47 33.90
CA TYR A 223 25.88 -10.91 34.97
C TYR A 223 26.78 -10.31 36.06
N ALA A 224 26.42 -9.12 36.53
CA ALA A 224 27.10 -8.45 37.63
C ALA A 224 26.08 -7.87 38.62
N ALA A 225 26.51 -7.66 39.87
CA ALA A 225 25.70 -6.95 40.84
C ALA A 225 25.38 -5.55 40.31
N LYS A 226 24.10 -5.16 40.40
CA LYS A 226 23.60 -3.88 39.87
C LYS A 226 24.31 -2.68 40.49
N SER A 227 24.70 -2.76 41.77
CA SER A 227 25.57 -1.79 42.43
C SER A 227 26.18 -2.40 43.71
N PRO A 228 27.17 -1.75 44.36
CA PRO A 228 27.70 -2.23 45.64
C PRO A 228 26.64 -2.39 46.75
N SER A 229 25.56 -1.61 46.69
CA SER A 229 24.43 -1.65 47.64
C SER A 229 23.24 -2.49 47.17
N ASP A 230 23.25 -2.98 45.94
CA ASP A 230 22.17 -3.76 45.33
C ASP A 230 22.78 -5.02 44.68
N PRO A 231 22.79 -6.17 45.39
CA PRO A 231 23.45 -7.39 44.94
C PRO A 231 22.68 -8.10 43.81
N THR A 232 21.58 -7.52 43.32
CA THR A 232 20.77 -8.10 42.25
C THR A 232 21.61 -8.28 40.99
N MET A 233 21.79 -9.54 40.56
CA MET A 233 22.57 -9.87 39.37
C MET A 233 21.81 -9.42 38.12
N THR A 234 22.39 -8.45 37.42
CA THR A 234 21.79 -7.78 36.28
C THR A 234 22.75 -7.83 35.09
N ALA A 235 22.20 -8.04 33.90
CA ALA A 235 22.87 -7.87 32.63
C ALA A 235 22.01 -6.94 31.77
N SER A 236 22.63 -6.06 31.00
CA SER A 236 21.91 -5.13 30.14
C SER A 236 22.72 -4.78 28.92
N GLY A 237 22.04 -4.39 27.84
CA GLY A 237 22.71 -4.00 26.62
C GLY A 237 21.74 -3.47 25.58
N ILE A 238 22.24 -3.40 24.36
CA ILE A 238 21.49 -2.94 23.19
C ILE A 238 21.60 -4.01 22.11
N LEU A 239 20.47 -4.42 21.54
CA LEU A 239 20.42 -5.31 20.38
C LEU A 239 20.30 -4.48 19.10
N HIS A 240 21.29 -4.64 18.24
CA HIS A 240 21.27 -4.21 16.84
C HIS A 240 21.00 -5.45 15.99
N GLY A 241 19.85 -5.50 15.35
CA GLY A 241 19.46 -6.64 14.54
C GLY A 241 19.39 -6.31 13.06
N LYS A 242 19.65 -7.31 12.22
CA LYS A 242 19.24 -7.36 10.82
C LYS A 242 18.42 -8.61 10.59
N LEU A 243 17.39 -8.47 9.76
CA LEU A 243 16.55 -9.55 9.29
C LEU A 243 16.81 -9.77 7.81
N LYS A 244 17.00 -11.04 7.45
CA LYS A 244 17.16 -11.50 6.07
C LYS A 244 16.14 -12.59 5.77
N LEU A 245 15.55 -12.54 4.59
CA LEU A 245 14.84 -13.68 4.01
C LEU A 245 15.72 -14.28 2.91
N VAL A 246 15.95 -15.58 3.02
CA VAL A 246 16.88 -16.31 2.13
C VAL A 246 16.11 -17.35 1.33
N MET A 247 16.38 -17.42 0.04
CA MET A 247 15.78 -18.41 -0.85
C MET A 247 16.27 -19.82 -0.52
N VAL A 248 15.34 -20.74 -0.31
CA VAL A 248 15.60 -22.17 -0.06
C VAL A 248 15.06 -23.02 -1.20
N THR A 249 13.90 -22.67 -1.73
CA THR A 249 13.26 -23.40 -2.83
C THR A 249 12.66 -22.39 -3.79
N PRO A 250 13.30 -22.15 -4.95
CA PRO A 250 12.79 -21.20 -5.94
C PRO A 250 11.36 -21.55 -6.33
N PRO A 251 10.43 -20.58 -6.34
CA PRO A 251 9.06 -20.83 -6.72
C PRO A 251 8.99 -21.23 -8.20
N ASN A 252 8.33 -22.34 -8.51
CA ASN A 252 8.14 -22.82 -9.89
C ASN A 252 6.76 -22.47 -10.46
N LYS A 253 5.86 -21.93 -9.62
CA LYS A 253 4.50 -21.53 -9.96
C LYS A 253 4.13 -20.25 -9.21
N PRO A 254 3.12 -19.48 -9.66
CA PRO A 254 2.59 -18.35 -8.90
C PRO A 254 2.37 -18.72 -7.44
N THR A 255 2.90 -17.87 -6.56
CA THR A 255 2.95 -18.15 -5.12
C THR A 255 2.53 -16.89 -4.37
N ARG A 256 1.72 -17.04 -3.31
CA ARG A 256 1.38 -15.94 -2.41
C ARG A 256 1.40 -16.44 -0.97
N ALA A 257 2.27 -15.89 -0.15
CA ALA A 257 2.27 -16.05 1.30
C ALA A 257 1.88 -14.73 1.96
N TYR A 258 1.03 -14.81 2.98
CA TYR A 258 0.66 -13.67 3.80
C TYR A 258 1.11 -13.91 5.22
N ILE A 259 2.00 -13.05 5.70
CA ILE A 259 2.53 -13.08 7.05
C ILE A 259 1.81 -11.96 7.82
N PRO A 260 0.86 -12.28 8.71
CA PRO A 260 0.21 -11.26 9.52
C PRO A 260 1.19 -10.60 10.48
N ALA A 261 0.79 -9.47 11.06
CA ALA A 261 1.47 -8.94 12.24
C ALA A 261 1.39 -9.98 13.36
N MET A 262 2.55 -10.37 13.89
CA MET A 262 2.68 -11.38 14.94
C MET A 262 3.60 -10.85 16.03
N GLY A 263 3.11 -10.82 17.27
CA GLY A 263 3.97 -10.69 18.44
C GLY A 263 4.75 -11.99 18.70
N ASN A 264 5.67 -11.97 19.66
CA ASN A 264 6.29 -13.18 20.20
C ASN A 264 6.88 -14.15 19.16
N LEU A 265 7.58 -13.59 18.17
CA LEU A 265 8.35 -14.34 17.18
C LEU A 265 9.68 -14.79 17.78
N VAL A 266 10.38 -13.86 18.44
CA VAL A 266 11.65 -14.14 19.12
C VAL A 266 11.53 -13.70 20.57
N VAL A 267 12.09 -14.50 21.48
CA VAL A 267 12.15 -14.18 22.90
C VAL A 267 13.59 -14.00 23.34
N LEU A 268 13.87 -12.95 24.10
CA LEU A 268 15.10 -12.83 24.88
C LEU A 268 14.82 -13.26 26.32
N SER A 269 15.46 -14.34 26.75
CA SER A 269 15.38 -14.87 28.11
C SER A 269 16.64 -14.53 28.90
N SER A 270 16.48 -14.39 30.22
CA SER A 270 17.59 -14.27 31.15
C SER A 270 18.41 -15.56 31.33
N GLY A 271 17.99 -16.67 30.72
CA GLY A 271 18.63 -17.99 30.88
C GLY A 271 17.92 -18.91 31.88
N VAL A 272 17.01 -18.36 32.70
CA VAL A 272 16.43 -19.08 33.85
C VAL A 272 14.91 -19.25 33.75
N SER A 273 14.21 -18.33 33.08
CA SER A 273 12.74 -18.34 32.96
C SER A 273 12.29 -18.11 31.52
N THR A 274 11.20 -18.78 31.15
CA THR A 274 10.46 -18.55 29.89
C THR A 274 9.27 -17.60 30.06
N MET A 275 8.98 -17.15 31.29
CA MET A 275 7.81 -16.30 31.58
C MET A 275 8.13 -14.81 31.66
N ASN A 276 9.34 -14.44 32.09
CA ASN A 276 9.80 -13.05 32.19
C ASN A 276 10.81 -12.75 31.09
N VAL A 277 10.32 -12.70 29.84
CA VAL A 277 11.13 -12.56 28.63
C VAL A 277 10.79 -11.28 27.89
N ILE A 278 11.73 -10.74 27.12
CA ILE A 278 11.43 -9.69 26.15
C ILE A 278 10.92 -10.37 24.88
N SER A 279 9.66 -10.10 24.54
CA SER A 279 9.01 -10.61 23.35
C SER A 279 9.23 -9.65 22.18
N ILE A 280 9.75 -10.16 21.07
CA ILE A 280 10.06 -9.41 19.85
C ILE A 280 9.18 -9.97 18.73
N GLY A 281 8.50 -9.09 18.00
CA GLY A 281 7.60 -9.46 16.92
C GLY A 281 7.47 -8.36 15.87
N SER A 282 6.57 -8.56 14.91
CA SER A 282 6.22 -7.59 13.88
C SER A 282 4.85 -6.97 14.15
N ASN A 283 4.76 -5.65 14.06
CA ASN A 283 3.50 -4.91 14.10
C ASN A 283 2.89 -4.70 12.69
N SER A 284 3.59 -5.12 11.64
CA SER A 284 3.15 -5.00 10.26
C SER A 284 2.98 -6.38 9.62
N SER A 285 1.96 -6.50 8.78
CA SER A 285 1.82 -7.66 7.91
C SER A 285 2.67 -7.51 6.65
N THR A 286 3.20 -8.63 6.16
CA THR A 286 4.01 -8.72 4.94
C THR A 286 3.34 -9.68 3.97
N THR A 287 3.29 -9.31 2.70
CA THR A 287 2.88 -10.22 1.61
C THR A 287 4.12 -10.59 0.80
N ILE A 288 4.28 -11.87 0.52
CA ILE A 288 5.35 -12.38 -0.34
C ILE A 288 4.66 -13.00 -1.53
N ALA A 289 5.04 -12.62 -2.74
CA ALA A 289 4.39 -13.11 -3.93
C ALA A 289 5.36 -13.34 -5.10
N LEU A 290 5.18 -14.43 -5.82
CA LEU A 290 5.57 -14.55 -7.22
C LEU A 290 4.30 -14.34 -8.04
N ILE A 291 4.17 -13.18 -8.68
CA ILE A 291 3.11 -12.92 -9.66
C ILE A 291 3.74 -13.09 -11.05
N PRO A 292 3.32 -14.08 -11.85
CA PRO A 292 3.90 -14.30 -13.16
C PRO A 292 3.53 -13.16 -14.10
N LYS A 293 4.38 -12.91 -15.11
CA LYS A 293 4.12 -11.89 -16.15
C LYS A 293 2.85 -12.14 -16.96
N CYS A 294 2.37 -13.38 -16.96
CA CYS A 294 1.15 -13.86 -17.60
C CYS A 294 0.28 -14.49 -16.51
N ILE A 295 -0.96 -14.00 -16.31
CA ILE A 295 -1.85 -14.58 -15.28
C ILE A 295 -3.33 -14.54 -15.65
N ALA A 296 -3.73 -13.58 -16.48
CA ALA A 296 -5.10 -13.37 -16.90
C ALA A 296 -5.24 -13.48 -18.42
N LYS A 297 -6.37 -14.03 -18.84
CA LYS A 297 -6.86 -14.01 -20.22
C LYS A 297 -8.17 -13.26 -20.28
N ILE A 298 -8.50 -12.78 -21.47
CA ILE A 298 -9.81 -12.20 -21.76
C ILE A 298 -10.44 -12.93 -22.94
N SER A 299 -11.76 -13.02 -22.91
CA SER A 299 -12.59 -13.45 -24.03
C SER A 299 -13.47 -12.29 -24.46
N THR A 300 -13.40 -11.95 -25.73
CA THR A 300 -14.22 -10.91 -26.35
C THR A 300 -15.48 -11.52 -26.97
N PRO A 301 -16.59 -10.78 -27.06
CA PRO A 301 -17.75 -11.24 -27.80
C PRO A 301 -17.42 -11.31 -29.31
N GLY A 302 -18.30 -11.97 -30.07
CA GLY A 302 -18.25 -11.91 -31.53
C GLY A 302 -18.58 -10.51 -32.08
N PRO A 303 -18.87 -10.40 -33.38
CA PRO A 303 -19.19 -9.12 -34.01
C PRO A 303 -20.32 -8.38 -33.28
N ILE A 304 -20.10 -7.10 -32.97
CA ILE A 304 -21.08 -6.23 -32.33
C ILE A 304 -21.81 -5.46 -33.43
N ASN A 305 -23.12 -5.70 -33.56
CA ASN A 305 -23.94 -5.02 -34.55
C ASN A 305 -24.44 -3.67 -34.02
N LEU A 306 -23.90 -2.57 -34.54
CA LEU A 306 -24.26 -1.19 -34.17
C LEU A 306 -25.59 -0.72 -34.79
N GLY A 307 -26.25 -1.55 -35.60
CA GLY A 307 -27.47 -1.20 -36.29
C GLY A 307 -27.24 -0.34 -37.54
N LYS A 308 -28.31 0.33 -38.02
CA LYS A 308 -28.28 1.14 -39.24
C LYS A 308 -28.19 2.61 -38.89
N ALA A 309 -27.11 3.27 -39.29
CA ALA A 309 -26.98 4.72 -39.22
C ALA A 309 -27.43 5.36 -40.54
N TYR A 310 -28.20 6.44 -40.46
CA TYR A 310 -28.60 7.21 -41.63
C TYR A 310 -27.62 8.35 -41.87
N ALA A 311 -27.18 8.52 -43.12
CA ALA A 311 -26.29 9.60 -43.55
C ALA A 311 -27.02 10.97 -43.62
N VAL A 312 -27.76 11.31 -42.57
CA VAL A 312 -28.61 12.49 -42.46
C VAL A 312 -28.35 13.18 -41.12
N ASN A 313 -27.96 14.46 -41.16
CA ASN A 313 -27.52 15.17 -39.96
C ASN A 313 -28.59 15.32 -38.86
N HIS A 314 -29.87 15.47 -39.23
CA HIS A 314 -30.97 15.68 -38.29
C HIS A 314 -31.60 14.38 -37.73
N LEU A 315 -31.22 13.21 -38.25
CA LEU A 315 -31.72 11.94 -37.73
C LEU A 315 -30.86 11.42 -36.57
N PRO A 316 -31.47 10.78 -35.56
CA PRO A 316 -30.75 10.18 -34.45
C PRO A 316 -29.92 8.98 -34.92
N LEU A 317 -28.79 8.76 -34.26
CA LEU A 317 -27.99 7.56 -34.43
C LEU A 317 -28.62 6.38 -33.67
N PRO A 318 -28.28 5.13 -34.04
CA PRO A 318 -28.63 3.96 -33.23
C PRO A 318 -28.21 4.14 -31.76
N PRO A 319 -28.97 3.57 -30.81
CA PRO A 319 -28.58 3.60 -29.41
C PRO A 319 -27.25 2.84 -29.20
N PRO A 320 -26.50 3.15 -28.13
CA PRO A 320 -25.33 2.37 -27.75
C PRO A 320 -25.65 0.89 -27.60
N VAL A 321 -24.71 0.04 -28.02
CA VAL A 321 -24.85 -1.42 -27.97
C VAL A 321 -23.95 -1.97 -26.89
N ASP A 322 -24.55 -2.56 -25.87
CA ASP A 322 -23.83 -3.18 -24.76
C ASP A 322 -23.14 -4.47 -25.21
N PHE A 323 -21.93 -4.67 -24.70
CA PHE A 323 -21.17 -5.89 -24.88
C PHE A 323 -20.37 -6.21 -23.61
N THR A 324 -19.89 -7.46 -23.51
CA THR A 324 -19.20 -7.93 -22.31
C THR A 324 -17.91 -8.63 -22.69
N ILE A 325 -16.81 -8.16 -22.09
CA ILE A 325 -15.51 -8.83 -22.15
C ILE A 325 -15.42 -9.68 -20.89
N THR A 326 -15.08 -10.96 -21.02
CA THR A 326 -14.98 -11.86 -19.87
C THR A 326 -13.50 -12.05 -19.53
N ALA A 327 -13.09 -11.63 -18.34
CA ALA A 327 -11.74 -11.85 -17.83
C ALA A 327 -11.69 -13.10 -16.95
N ASP A 328 -10.63 -13.89 -17.08
CA ASP A 328 -10.41 -15.07 -16.24
C ASP A 328 -8.91 -15.33 -16.05
N TYR A 329 -8.56 -16.21 -15.13
CA TYR A 329 -7.19 -16.70 -14.99
C TYR A 329 -6.82 -17.61 -16.16
N ASP A 330 -5.58 -17.49 -16.60
CA ASP A 330 -5.01 -18.37 -17.61
C ASP A 330 -4.09 -19.40 -16.96
N GLU A 331 -4.64 -20.59 -16.70
CA GLU A 331 -3.93 -21.73 -16.09
C GLU A 331 -2.79 -22.28 -16.96
N SER A 332 -2.64 -21.83 -18.21
CA SER A 332 -1.52 -22.21 -19.08
C SER A 332 -0.30 -21.29 -18.94
N CYS A 333 -0.47 -20.12 -18.33
CA CYS A 333 0.62 -19.18 -18.13
C CYS A 333 1.73 -19.78 -17.27
N ASP A 334 2.98 -19.40 -17.57
CA ASP A 334 4.13 -19.58 -16.69
C ASP A 334 4.43 -21.06 -16.32
N GLY A 335 4.28 -21.97 -17.28
CA GLY A 335 4.47 -23.41 -17.09
C GLY A 335 3.26 -24.14 -16.51
N GLY A 336 2.17 -23.39 -16.26
CA GLY A 336 0.90 -23.88 -15.80
C GLY A 336 0.72 -23.83 -14.29
N PHE A 337 -0.49 -23.52 -13.85
CA PHE A 337 -0.86 -23.50 -12.44
C PHE A 337 -2.34 -23.82 -12.25
N ARG A 338 -2.73 -24.21 -11.03
CA ARG A 338 -4.13 -24.39 -10.65
C ARG A 338 -4.63 -23.14 -9.93
N ILE A 339 -5.81 -22.67 -10.26
CA ILE A 339 -6.37 -21.44 -9.66
C ILE A 339 -6.58 -21.59 -8.15
N VAL A 340 -6.89 -22.80 -7.67
CA VAL A 340 -7.03 -23.10 -6.24
C VAL A 340 -5.74 -22.89 -5.44
N ASP A 341 -4.58 -22.95 -6.10
CA ASP A 341 -3.27 -22.75 -5.46
C ASP A 341 -2.94 -21.25 -5.28
N LEU A 342 -3.68 -20.35 -5.94
CA LEU A 342 -3.45 -18.90 -5.88
C LEU A 342 -3.99 -18.24 -4.59
N GLY A 343 -4.75 -18.96 -3.77
CA GLY A 343 -5.38 -18.41 -2.55
C GLY A 343 -6.34 -17.25 -2.86
N ASN A 344 -6.38 -16.22 -2.00
CA ASN A 344 -7.21 -15.03 -2.22
C ASN A 344 -6.49 -13.97 -3.07
N LEU A 345 -5.97 -14.37 -4.23
CA LEU A 345 -5.30 -13.44 -5.14
C LEU A 345 -6.32 -12.44 -5.73
N VAL A 346 -5.91 -11.17 -5.75
CA VAL A 346 -6.65 -10.07 -6.37
C VAL A 346 -5.76 -9.51 -7.47
N VAL A 347 -6.28 -9.45 -8.69
CA VAL A 347 -5.58 -8.98 -9.88
C VAL A 347 -6.34 -7.75 -10.42
N PRO A 348 -5.87 -6.53 -10.10
CA PRO A 348 -6.38 -5.32 -10.71
C PRO A 348 -6.04 -5.32 -12.19
N LEU A 349 -7.05 -5.34 -13.06
CA LEU A 349 -6.86 -5.42 -14.50
C LEU A 349 -6.65 -4.04 -15.11
N GLN A 350 -5.72 -3.98 -16.05
CA GLN A 350 -5.56 -2.88 -16.98
C GLN A 350 -5.89 -3.38 -18.38
N LEU A 351 -6.65 -2.60 -19.13
CA LEU A 351 -7.03 -2.93 -20.51
C LEU A 351 -6.49 -1.86 -21.46
N ARG A 352 -6.20 -2.29 -22.70
CA ARG A 352 -5.89 -1.40 -23.82
C ARG A 352 -6.69 -1.85 -25.03
N PHE A 353 -7.39 -0.91 -25.66
CA PHE A 353 -8.14 -1.13 -26.89
C PHE A 353 -7.33 -0.56 -28.05
N GLN A 354 -6.97 -1.42 -28.99
CA GLN A 354 -6.10 -1.08 -30.11
C GLN A 354 -6.85 -1.33 -31.43
N PRO A 355 -7.22 -0.27 -32.16
CA PRO A 355 -7.83 -0.41 -33.49
C PRO A 355 -6.85 -1.06 -34.46
N GLU A 356 -7.31 -2.02 -35.25
CA GLU A 356 -6.48 -2.62 -36.31
C GLU A 356 -6.42 -1.71 -37.55
N GLY A 357 -5.25 -1.73 -38.22
CA GLY A 357 -5.04 -0.99 -39.47
C GLY A 357 -4.61 0.47 -39.32
N ASN A 358 -4.04 0.86 -38.17
CA ASN A 358 -3.57 2.25 -37.90
C ASN A 358 -4.65 3.30 -38.22
N GLN A 359 -5.86 3.09 -37.71
CA GLN A 359 -6.98 3.99 -37.94
C GLN A 359 -6.73 5.37 -37.37
N GLU A 360 -7.31 6.37 -38.02
CA GLU A 360 -7.31 7.74 -37.54
C GLU A 360 -8.23 7.86 -36.32
N LEU A 361 -7.76 8.57 -35.30
CA LEU A 361 -8.49 8.77 -34.05
C LEU A 361 -8.89 10.24 -33.90
N THR A 362 -9.96 10.50 -33.16
CA THR A 362 -10.32 11.86 -32.76
C THR A 362 -9.28 12.49 -31.83
N PRO A 363 -9.21 13.84 -31.74
CA PRO A 363 -8.38 14.50 -30.74
C PRO A 363 -8.70 13.99 -29.33
N GLY A 364 -7.69 13.46 -28.64
CA GLY A 364 -7.86 12.81 -27.33
C GLY A 364 -8.01 11.28 -27.40
N ASN A 365 -7.96 10.68 -28.59
CA ASN A 365 -7.95 9.23 -28.82
C ASN A 365 -9.17 8.48 -28.26
N GLN A 366 -10.33 9.13 -28.13
CA GLN A 366 -11.53 8.53 -27.54
C GLN A 366 -12.44 7.84 -28.55
N GLU A 367 -12.29 8.16 -29.84
CA GLU A 367 -13.12 7.60 -30.90
C GLU A 367 -12.29 7.27 -32.13
N ILE A 368 -12.67 6.20 -32.83
CA ILE A 368 -12.07 5.77 -34.10
C ILE A 368 -12.85 6.41 -35.23
N LEU A 369 -12.19 7.17 -36.11
CA LEU A 369 -12.83 7.69 -37.31
C LEU A 369 -13.08 6.54 -38.29
N LEU A 370 -14.35 6.32 -38.63
CA LEU A 370 -14.76 5.18 -39.43
C LEU A 370 -14.62 5.45 -40.93
N LYS A 371 -14.32 4.37 -41.65
CA LYS A 371 -14.28 4.30 -43.09
C LYS A 371 -15.22 3.20 -43.56
N ASN A 372 -15.77 3.35 -44.75
CA ASN A 372 -16.44 2.26 -45.43
C ASN A 372 -15.42 1.16 -45.79
N ASN A 373 -15.91 -0.02 -46.15
CA ASN A 373 -15.08 -1.18 -46.50
C ASN A 373 -14.17 -0.92 -47.72
N ASP A 374 -14.47 0.09 -48.54
CA ASP A 374 -13.64 0.57 -49.64
C ASP A 374 -12.52 1.54 -49.22
N GLY A 375 -12.44 1.88 -47.92
CA GLY A 375 -11.47 2.80 -47.34
C GLY A 375 -11.90 4.27 -47.33
N THR A 376 -13.06 4.62 -47.87
CA THR A 376 -13.55 6.01 -47.89
C THR A 376 -14.03 6.47 -46.51
N PRO A 377 -13.62 7.65 -45.99
CA PRO A 377 -14.15 8.18 -44.73
C PRO A 377 -15.66 8.38 -44.81
N ASN A 378 -16.41 7.90 -43.83
CA ASN A 378 -17.88 7.87 -43.90
C ASN A 378 -18.60 8.90 -42.99
N GLY A 379 -17.83 9.69 -42.25
CA GLY A 379 -18.35 10.73 -41.37
C GLY A 379 -18.88 10.25 -40.01
N PHE A 380 -18.71 8.97 -39.70
CA PHE A 380 -18.99 8.41 -38.38
C PHE A 380 -17.71 8.21 -37.59
N ALA A 381 -17.84 8.20 -36.27
CA ALA A 381 -16.80 7.75 -35.37
C ALA A 381 -17.34 6.70 -34.38
N LEU A 382 -16.47 5.80 -33.94
CA LEU A 382 -16.79 4.71 -33.00
C LEU A 382 -16.15 5.01 -31.64
N GLY A 383 -16.99 5.24 -30.64
CA GLY A 383 -16.58 5.31 -29.23
C GLY A 383 -16.90 4.01 -28.48
N ILE A 384 -16.07 3.67 -27.50
CA ILE A 384 -16.34 2.59 -26.55
C ILE A 384 -16.34 3.19 -25.13
N ASN A 385 -17.38 2.89 -24.34
CA ASN A 385 -17.48 3.34 -22.95
C ASN A 385 -17.52 2.15 -21.99
N GLU A 386 -16.63 2.14 -21.00
CA GLU A 386 -16.72 1.26 -19.84
C GLU A 386 -17.91 1.67 -18.96
N LEU A 387 -18.71 0.69 -18.54
CA LEU A 387 -19.95 0.90 -17.76
C LEU A 387 -20.92 1.91 -18.39
N GLY A 388 -20.81 2.14 -19.71
CA GLY A 388 -21.63 3.10 -20.43
C GLY A 388 -21.29 4.58 -20.21
N VAL A 389 -20.34 4.91 -19.32
CA VAL A 389 -20.09 6.30 -18.90
C VAL A 389 -18.61 6.71 -18.92
N HIS A 390 -17.68 5.77 -18.90
CA HIS A 390 -16.24 6.06 -18.88
C HIS A 390 -15.64 5.80 -20.27
N PRO A 391 -15.28 6.85 -21.03
CA PRO A 391 -14.75 6.68 -22.38
C PRO A 391 -13.40 5.95 -22.35
N VAL A 392 -13.25 4.97 -23.25
CA VAL A 392 -11.98 4.30 -23.52
C VAL A 392 -11.07 5.25 -24.29
N ILE A 393 -9.81 5.31 -23.87
CA ILE A 393 -8.76 5.99 -24.62
C ILE A 393 -8.01 4.93 -25.42
N PHE A 394 -8.21 4.93 -26.74
CA PHE A 394 -7.58 3.98 -27.64
C PHE A 394 -6.05 4.09 -27.61
N ASN A 395 -5.39 2.96 -27.77
CA ASN A 395 -3.93 2.79 -27.73
C ASN A 395 -3.26 3.14 -26.38
N GLN A 396 -4.04 3.33 -25.32
CA GLN A 396 -3.54 3.61 -23.97
C GLN A 396 -3.94 2.50 -22.98
N TRP A 397 -3.04 2.17 -22.05
CA TRP A 397 -3.37 1.32 -20.90
C TRP A 397 -4.18 2.13 -19.88
N GLN A 398 -5.30 1.58 -19.46
CA GLN A 398 -6.19 2.20 -18.48
C GLN A 398 -6.61 1.19 -17.41
N ASP A 399 -6.64 1.65 -16.16
CA ASP A 399 -7.19 0.89 -15.04
C ASP A 399 -8.71 0.72 -15.25
N SER A 400 -9.22 -0.49 -15.02
CA SER A 400 -10.66 -0.74 -15.09
C SER A 400 -11.37 -0.09 -13.89
N HIS A 401 -12.50 0.58 -14.15
CA HIS A 401 -13.39 1.09 -13.09
C HIS A 401 -14.26 -0.03 -12.47
N GLN A 402 -14.11 -1.26 -12.95
CA GLN A 402 -14.87 -2.42 -12.51
C GLN A 402 -14.09 -3.21 -11.43
N PRO A 403 -14.75 -4.14 -10.70
CA PRO A 403 -14.08 -4.91 -9.66
C PRO A 403 -12.87 -5.69 -10.21
N SER A 404 -11.83 -5.87 -9.38
CA SER A 404 -10.67 -6.67 -9.75
C SER A 404 -11.00 -8.15 -9.93
N LEU A 405 -10.25 -8.84 -10.79
CA LEU A 405 -10.34 -10.29 -10.94
C LEU A 405 -9.84 -10.95 -9.64
N THR A 406 -10.63 -11.85 -9.08
CA THR A 406 -10.22 -12.61 -7.89
C THR A 406 -10.49 -14.08 -8.10
N THR A 407 -9.77 -14.94 -7.38
CA THR A 407 -9.98 -16.39 -7.40
C THR A 407 -11.42 -16.80 -7.04
N SER A 408 -12.11 -15.99 -6.23
CA SER A 408 -13.51 -16.18 -5.84
C SER A 408 -14.54 -15.57 -6.79
N LYS A 409 -14.16 -14.56 -7.57
CA LYS A 409 -15.03 -13.81 -8.49
C LYS A 409 -14.49 -13.96 -9.90
N ARG A 410 -14.75 -15.12 -10.49
CA ARG A 410 -14.33 -15.51 -11.82
C ARG A 410 -15.35 -16.47 -12.47
N PRO A 411 -15.48 -16.50 -13.80
CA PRO A 411 -14.99 -15.48 -14.72
C PRO A 411 -15.61 -14.10 -14.41
N LEU A 412 -14.84 -13.03 -14.58
CA LEU A 412 -15.25 -11.67 -14.27
C LEU A 412 -15.83 -11.00 -15.52
N PRO A 413 -17.14 -10.69 -15.56
CA PRO A 413 -17.71 -9.93 -16.67
C PRO A 413 -17.36 -8.45 -16.55
N LEU A 414 -16.70 -7.92 -17.57
CA LEU A 414 -16.42 -6.49 -17.75
C LEU A 414 -17.40 -5.91 -18.77
N ARG A 415 -18.22 -4.96 -18.34
CA ARG A 415 -19.29 -4.34 -19.13
C ARG A 415 -18.79 -3.11 -19.88
N TYR A 416 -19.10 -3.08 -21.17
CA TYR A 416 -18.80 -1.99 -22.08
C TYR A 416 -20.00 -1.70 -22.97
N SER A 417 -20.01 -0.54 -23.61
CA SER A 417 -20.95 -0.19 -24.66
C SER A 417 -20.17 0.39 -25.84
N ALA A 418 -20.62 0.11 -27.05
CA ALA A 418 -20.11 0.71 -28.27
C ALA A 418 -21.16 1.68 -28.83
N GLN A 419 -20.73 2.87 -29.26
CA GLN A 419 -21.62 3.89 -29.76
C GLN A 419 -21.05 4.57 -31.00
N LEU A 420 -21.95 4.97 -31.89
CA LEU A 420 -21.61 5.81 -33.04
C LEU A 420 -21.78 7.28 -32.68
N THR A 421 -20.90 8.12 -33.21
CA THR A 421 -21.02 9.57 -33.21
C THR A 421 -20.80 10.13 -34.61
N LYS A 422 -21.21 11.37 -34.85
CA LYS A 422 -20.95 12.07 -36.12
C LYS A 422 -19.64 12.84 -35.96
N SER A 423 -18.65 12.57 -36.81
CA SER A 423 -17.31 13.18 -36.71
C SER A 423 -17.27 14.65 -37.10
N GLY A 424 -18.35 15.17 -37.69
CA GLY A 424 -18.42 16.52 -38.27
C GLY A 424 -17.96 16.60 -39.73
N THR A 425 -17.49 15.49 -40.32
CA THR A 425 -17.23 15.40 -41.77
C THR A 425 -18.48 14.92 -42.52
N PRO A 426 -18.54 15.07 -43.86
CA PRO A 426 -19.70 14.65 -44.64
C PRO A 426 -20.05 13.17 -44.42
N LEU A 427 -21.32 12.90 -44.17
CA LEU A 427 -21.81 11.54 -43.99
C LEU A 427 -21.94 10.85 -45.35
N ILE A 428 -21.30 9.70 -45.51
CA ILE A 428 -21.33 8.90 -46.74
C ILE A 428 -21.97 7.54 -46.45
N THR A 429 -22.92 7.14 -47.27
CA THR A 429 -23.56 5.82 -47.17
C THR A 429 -22.60 4.73 -47.63
N GLY A 430 -22.50 3.65 -46.84
CA GLY A 430 -21.72 2.48 -47.20
C GLY A 430 -21.71 1.46 -46.06
N GLU A 431 -21.21 0.27 -46.35
CA GLU A 431 -20.90 -0.71 -45.31
C GLU A 431 -19.57 -0.37 -44.66
N PHE A 432 -19.49 -0.51 -43.35
CA PHE A 432 -18.27 -0.29 -42.58
C PHE A 432 -18.12 -1.38 -41.53
N SER A 433 -16.87 -1.68 -41.17
CA SER A 433 -16.52 -2.56 -40.08
C SER A 433 -15.21 -2.08 -39.44
N GLN A 434 -15.08 -2.28 -38.13
CA GLN A 434 -13.87 -1.91 -37.40
C GLN A 434 -13.47 -3.02 -36.44
N GLN A 435 -12.28 -3.58 -36.65
CA GLN A 435 -11.69 -4.54 -35.72
C GLN A 435 -10.90 -3.81 -34.64
N VAL A 436 -11.09 -4.22 -33.39
CA VAL A 436 -10.39 -3.66 -32.23
C VAL A 436 -9.81 -4.81 -31.42
N THR A 437 -8.49 -4.87 -31.33
CA THR A 437 -7.80 -5.81 -30.45
C THR A 437 -7.90 -5.30 -29.02
N VAL A 438 -8.39 -6.14 -28.10
CA VAL A 438 -8.34 -5.86 -26.66
C VAL A 438 -7.14 -6.58 -26.07
N GLN A 439 -6.33 -5.85 -25.31
CA GLN A 439 -5.19 -6.40 -24.58
C GLN A 439 -5.41 -6.20 -23.08
N VAL A 440 -4.89 -7.13 -22.29
CA VAL A 440 -5.02 -7.14 -20.82
C VAL A 440 -3.64 -7.23 -20.17
N THR A 441 -3.48 -6.48 -19.09
CA THR A 441 -2.35 -6.57 -18.16
C THR A 441 -2.85 -6.33 -16.73
N PHE A 442 -1.96 -6.27 -15.75
CA PHE A 442 -2.32 -6.12 -14.35
C PHE A 442 -1.25 -5.35 -13.58
N ARG A 443 -1.64 -4.83 -12.41
CA ARG A 443 -0.78 -4.01 -11.53
C ARG A 443 -0.32 -4.74 -10.28
#